data_AF-A0A0B6EWA7-F1
#
_entry.id   AF-A0A0B6EWA7-F1
#
_cell.length_a   1.000
_cell.length_b   1.000
_cell.length_c   1.000
_cell.angle_alpha   90.00
_cell.angle_beta   90.00
_cell.angle_gamma   90.00
#
_symmetry.space_group_name_H-M   'P 1'
#
loop_
_entity.id
_entity.type
_entity.pdbx_description
1 polymer ?
#
loop_
_entity_poly.entity_id
_entity_poly.type
_entity_poly.pdbx_seq_one_letter_code
_entity_poly.pdbx_strand_id
1 'polypeptide(L)'
;MARISTHSKELSEFIRSRHSPRAFLPDPIPTDVIEQVLIDAQSAPSNSNTQPWNIHLVGGQTLKDLSAALIKEFDTKGITPDFTTDYGEGVHPQRSQQLASITFGKADETSPVFKTDPGRAPLSETVTVHGIDGLSLA
;
A
#
# COMPACT_ATOMS: atom_id res chain seq x y z
N MET A 1 -34.39 -15.77 -1.23
CA MET A 1 -34.31 -14.29 -1.39
C MET A 1 -33.04 -13.81 -0.72
N ALA A 2 -32.05 -13.35 -1.49
CA ALA A 2 -30.83 -12.79 -0.92
C ALA A 2 -31.15 -11.39 -0.34
N ARG A 3 -30.85 -11.19 0.95
CA ARG A 3 -30.87 -9.85 1.54
C ARG A 3 -29.76 -9.04 0.87
N ILE A 4 -30.13 -7.95 0.18
CA ILE A 4 -29.15 -6.95 -0.25
C ILE A 4 -28.57 -6.35 1.04
N SER A 5 -27.29 -6.60 1.27
CA SER A 5 -26.57 -6.07 2.42
C SER A 5 -26.54 -4.55 2.35
N THR A 6 -27.00 -3.87 3.42
CA THR A 6 -27.00 -2.40 3.55
C THR A 6 -25.60 -1.79 3.42
N HIS A 7 -24.55 -2.58 3.68
CA HIS A 7 -23.14 -2.22 3.52
C HIS A 7 -22.75 -1.79 2.09
N SER A 8 -23.52 -2.20 1.06
CA SER A 8 -23.20 -1.87 -0.33
C SER A 8 -23.31 -0.36 -0.62
N LYS A 9 -24.26 0.33 0.01
CA LYS A 9 -24.48 1.76 -0.21
C LYS A 9 -23.38 2.59 0.47
N GLU A 10 -23.11 2.32 1.74
CA GLU A 10 -22.06 2.99 2.52
C GLU A 10 -20.68 2.79 1.89
N LEU A 11 -20.36 1.56 1.46
CA LEU A 11 -19.12 1.28 0.74
C LEU A 11 -19.03 2.07 -0.57
N SER A 12 -20.12 2.13 -1.35
CA SER A 12 -20.14 2.88 -2.60
C SER A 12 -19.95 4.39 -2.37
N GLU A 13 -20.52 4.93 -1.31
CA GLU A 13 -20.35 6.34 -0.91
C GLU A 13 -18.91 6.61 -0.45
N PHE A 14 -18.34 5.74 0.38
CA PHE A 14 -16.94 5.82 0.80
C PHE A 14 -15.99 5.85 -0.41
N ILE A 15 -16.12 4.89 -1.33
CA ILE A 15 -15.28 4.82 -2.54
C ILE A 15 -15.40 6.09 -3.37
N ARG A 16 -16.61 6.63 -3.55
CA ARG A 16 -16.85 7.85 -4.34
C ARG A 16 -16.39 9.12 -3.63
N SER A 17 -16.33 9.14 -2.30
CA SER A 17 -15.87 10.30 -1.52
C SER A 17 -14.36 10.54 -1.63
N ARG A 18 -13.59 9.49 -1.94
CA ARG A 18 -12.14 9.56 -2.07
C ARG A 18 -11.76 10.46 -3.26
N HIS A 19 -10.97 11.48 -2.97
CA HIS A 19 -10.38 12.39 -3.95
C HIS A 19 -8.91 12.64 -3.60
N SER A 20 -8.18 13.34 -4.48
CA SER A 20 -6.77 13.68 -4.27
C SER A 20 -6.67 15.14 -3.75
N PRO A 21 -6.62 15.36 -2.42
CA PRO A 21 -6.45 16.70 -1.87
C PRO A 21 -5.08 17.27 -2.25
N ARG A 22 -5.03 18.60 -2.46
CA ARG A 22 -3.79 19.34 -2.80
C ARG A 22 -3.43 20.40 -1.76
N ALA A 23 -4.17 20.44 -0.66
CA ALA A 23 -3.92 21.28 0.50
C ALA A 23 -4.41 20.51 1.73
N PHE A 24 -3.60 20.54 2.80
CA PHE A 24 -3.88 19.86 4.06
C PHE A 24 -3.88 20.88 5.19
N LEU A 25 -4.73 20.65 6.19
CA LEU A 25 -4.71 21.43 7.43
C LEU A 25 -3.45 21.09 8.26
N PRO A 26 -2.98 21.99 9.13
CA PRO A 26 -1.81 21.74 9.96
C PRO A 26 -2.07 20.76 11.12
N ASP A 27 -3.33 20.38 11.34
CA ASP A 27 -3.74 19.49 12.42
C ASP A 27 -3.09 18.10 12.26
N PRO A 28 -2.39 17.60 13.30
CA PRO A 28 -1.79 16.27 13.24
C PRO A 28 -2.87 15.18 13.26
N ILE A 29 -2.57 14.05 12.61
CA ILE A 29 -3.42 12.86 12.67
C ILE A 29 -3.13 12.13 14.00
N PRO A 30 -4.15 11.73 14.77
CA PRO A 30 -3.97 10.88 15.96
C PRO A 30 -3.22 9.58 15.62
N THR A 31 -2.32 9.15 16.50
CA THR A 31 -1.43 7.99 16.24
C THR A 31 -2.17 6.68 16.12
N ASP A 32 -3.26 6.51 16.88
CA ASP A 32 -4.18 5.37 16.80
C ASP A 32 -4.90 5.28 15.45
N VAL A 33 -5.25 6.43 14.87
CA VAL A 33 -5.82 6.47 13.51
C VAL A 33 -4.79 6.07 12.47
N ILE A 34 -3.53 6.52 12.61
CA ILE A 34 -2.43 6.12 11.72
C ILE A 34 -2.21 4.60 11.80
N GLU A 35 -2.12 4.06 13.02
CA GLU A 35 -1.96 2.62 13.26
C GLU A 35 -3.11 1.82 12.63
N GLN A 36 -4.36 2.21 12.88
CA GLN A 36 -5.53 1.53 12.31
C GLN A 36 -5.53 1.54 10.78
N VAL A 37 -5.17 2.66 10.14
CA VAL A 37 -5.08 2.74 8.69
C VAL A 37 -4.00 1.81 8.13
N LEU A 38 -2.87 1.65 8.83
CA LEU A 38 -1.83 0.71 8.43
C LEU A 38 -2.31 -0.74 8.56
N ILE A 39 -2.98 -1.08 9.66
CA ILE A 39 -3.60 -2.40 9.85
C ILE A 39 -4.59 -2.70 8.71
N ASP A 40 -5.46 -1.75 8.39
CA ASP A 40 -6.42 -1.90 7.30
C ASP A 40 -5.71 -2.08 5.96
N ALA A 41 -4.63 -1.32 5.69
CA ALA A 41 -3.86 -1.39 4.46
C ALA A 41 -3.17 -2.76 4.25
N GLN A 42 -2.78 -3.46 5.33
CA GLN A 42 -2.24 -4.83 5.24
C GLN A 42 -3.25 -5.84 4.67
N SER A 43 -4.53 -5.50 4.59
CA SER A 43 -5.53 -6.35 3.95
C SER A 43 -5.39 -6.42 2.43
N ALA A 44 -4.56 -5.58 1.82
CA ALA A 44 -4.28 -5.62 0.39
C ALA A 44 -3.69 -6.99 -0.04
N PRO A 45 -4.22 -7.64 -1.08
CA PRO A 45 -3.63 -8.88 -1.58
C PRO A 45 -2.29 -8.59 -2.29
N SER A 46 -1.38 -9.56 -2.23
CA SER A 46 -0.10 -9.54 -2.97
C SER A 46 0.18 -10.90 -3.60
N ASN A 47 0.95 -10.94 -4.70
CA ASN A 47 1.29 -12.21 -5.33
C ASN A 47 2.00 -13.12 -4.33
N SER A 48 1.53 -14.37 -4.22
CA SER A 48 2.06 -15.35 -3.25
C SER A 48 2.05 -14.86 -1.79
N ASN A 49 1.20 -13.87 -1.46
CA ASN A 49 1.15 -13.20 -0.16
C ASN A 49 2.51 -12.67 0.33
N THR A 50 3.38 -12.21 -0.58
CA THR A 50 4.73 -11.73 -0.26
C THR A 50 4.75 -10.43 0.56
N GLN A 51 3.67 -9.66 0.54
CA GLN A 51 3.53 -8.41 1.29
C GLN A 51 4.75 -7.48 1.08
N PRO A 52 5.10 -7.15 -0.18
CA PRO A 52 6.41 -6.58 -0.52
C PRO A 52 6.58 -5.11 -0.14
N TRP A 53 5.56 -4.52 0.49
CA TRP A 53 5.56 -3.11 0.85
C TRP A 53 6.57 -2.85 1.96
N ASN A 54 7.42 -1.85 1.72
CA ASN A 54 8.27 -1.24 2.73
C ASN A 54 7.84 0.23 2.86
N ILE A 55 7.28 0.58 4.00
CA ILE A 55 6.60 1.86 4.22
C ILE A 55 7.48 2.73 5.09
N HIS A 56 7.79 3.94 4.61
CA HIS A 56 8.43 4.98 5.41
C HIS A 56 7.40 6.04 5.78
N LEU A 57 7.04 6.11 7.07
CA LEU A 57 6.19 7.16 7.61
C LEU A 57 7.06 8.32 8.09
N VAL A 58 6.82 9.51 7.56
CA VAL A 58 7.64 10.69 7.87
C VAL A 58 6.74 11.81 8.39
N GLY A 59 7.02 12.28 9.59
CA GLY A 59 6.30 13.37 10.25
C GLY A 59 7.22 14.38 10.91
N GLY A 60 6.61 15.33 11.62
CA GLY A 60 7.33 16.29 12.45
C GLY A 60 8.39 17.10 11.69
N GLN A 61 9.56 17.27 12.31
CA GLN A 61 10.67 18.00 11.72
C GLN A 61 11.27 17.26 10.51
N THR A 62 11.34 15.94 10.54
CA THR A 62 11.89 15.14 9.43
C THR A 62 11.11 15.34 8.14
N LEU A 63 9.78 15.48 8.21
CA LEU A 63 8.95 15.78 7.03
C LEU A 63 9.28 17.15 6.44
N LYS A 64 9.50 18.16 7.30
CA LYS A 64 9.87 19.52 6.85
C LYS A 64 11.23 19.52 6.17
N ASP A 65 12.20 18.82 6.75
CA ASP A 65 13.55 18.71 6.20
C ASP A 65 13.56 17.96 4.86
N LEU A 66 12.81 16.85 4.77
CA LEU A 66 12.62 16.10 3.53
C LEU A 66 11.95 16.96 2.45
N SER A 67 10.89 17.69 2.80
CA SER A 67 10.20 18.58 1.86
C SER A 67 11.13 19.67 1.32
N ALA A 68 11.92 20.32 2.19
CA ALA A 68 12.89 21.33 1.78
C ALA A 68 13.98 20.75 0.88
N ALA A 69 14.45 19.53 1.16
CA ALA A 69 15.43 18.84 0.32
C ALA A 69 14.87 18.51 -1.06
N LEU A 70 13.63 18.03 -1.15
CA LEU A 70 12.97 17.71 -2.43
C LEU A 70 12.77 18.96 -3.29
N ILE A 71 12.36 20.08 -2.69
CA ILE A 71 12.21 21.37 -3.41
C ILE A 71 13.57 21.84 -3.94
N LYS A 72 14.59 21.83 -3.08
CA LYS A 72 15.95 22.25 -3.47
C LYS A 72 16.50 21.40 -4.63
N GLU A 73 16.31 20.10 -4.57
CA GLU A 73 16.76 19.19 -5.62
C GLU A 73 16.01 19.45 -6.93
N PHE A 74 14.69 19.64 -6.87
CA PHE A 74 13.88 19.99 -8.03
C PHE A 74 14.29 21.33 -8.65
N ASP A 75 14.52 22.37 -7.84
CA ASP A 75 14.96 23.68 -8.32
C ASP A 75 16.35 23.61 -8.96
N THR A 76 17.19 22.67 -8.53
CA THR A 76 18.56 22.49 -9.04
C THR A 76 18.59 21.65 -10.32
N LYS A 77 17.82 20.57 -10.39
CA LYS A 77 17.94 19.54 -11.46
C LYS A 77 16.70 19.40 -12.35
N GLY A 78 15.57 19.98 -11.96
CA GLY A 78 14.28 19.74 -12.61
C GLY A 78 13.77 18.31 -12.41
N ILE A 79 12.94 17.84 -13.34
CA ILE A 79 12.33 16.50 -13.30
C ILE A 79 13.34 15.47 -13.82
N THR A 80 13.80 14.58 -12.93
CA THR A 80 14.75 13.50 -13.27
C THR A 80 14.32 12.14 -12.68
N PRO A 81 13.22 11.54 -13.17
CA PRO A 81 12.79 10.21 -12.71
C PRO A 81 13.86 9.17 -13.03
N ASP A 82 14.12 8.29 -12.07
CA ASP A 82 15.07 7.18 -12.16
C ASP A 82 14.40 5.85 -12.56
N PHE A 83 13.14 5.90 -12.96
CA PHE A 83 12.34 4.75 -13.39
C PHE A 83 11.72 4.95 -14.78
N THR A 84 11.54 3.85 -15.51
CA THR A 84 10.80 3.79 -16.78
C THR A 84 9.32 3.52 -16.51
N THR A 85 8.41 4.04 -17.33
CA THR A 85 6.95 3.93 -17.14
C THR A 85 6.31 2.71 -17.81
N ASP A 86 7.09 1.78 -18.36
CA ASP A 86 6.58 0.56 -19.03
C ASP A 86 7.39 -0.71 -18.70
N TYR A 87 6.86 -1.86 -19.12
CA TYR A 87 7.55 -3.17 -19.10
C TYR A 87 8.56 -3.33 -20.25
N GLY A 88 8.73 -2.31 -21.08
CA GLY A 88 9.38 -2.36 -22.39
C GLY A 88 8.65 -3.23 -23.42
N GLU A 89 9.27 -3.33 -24.60
CA GLU A 89 8.98 -4.33 -25.62
C GLU A 89 9.87 -5.58 -25.41
N GLY A 90 9.48 -6.73 -25.96
CA GLY A 90 10.28 -7.96 -25.87
C GLY A 90 9.85 -8.90 -24.75
N VAL A 91 10.75 -9.77 -24.29
CA VAL A 91 10.45 -11.09 -23.65
C VAL A 91 9.85 -11.05 -22.23
N HIS A 92 9.87 -9.91 -21.56
CA HIS A 92 9.49 -9.79 -20.13
C HIS A 92 7.96 -9.75 -19.91
N PRO A 93 7.16 -8.97 -20.68
CA PRO A 93 5.71 -9.08 -20.70
C PRO A 93 5.16 -10.50 -20.97
N GLN A 94 5.72 -11.25 -21.94
CA GLN A 94 5.18 -12.57 -22.29
C GLN A 94 5.50 -13.62 -21.23
N ARG A 95 6.67 -13.53 -20.58
CA ARG A 95 7.02 -14.41 -19.44
C ARG A 95 6.10 -14.21 -18.24
N SER A 96 5.73 -12.96 -17.95
CA SER A 96 4.75 -12.64 -16.90
C SER A 96 3.37 -13.25 -17.20
N GLN A 97 2.93 -13.18 -18.46
CA GLN A 97 1.64 -13.74 -18.89
C GLN A 97 1.63 -15.27 -18.89
N GLN A 98 2.73 -15.92 -19.31
CA GLN A 98 2.87 -17.37 -19.27
C GLN A 98 2.92 -17.91 -17.83
N LEU A 99 3.67 -17.29 -16.93
CA LEU A 99 3.75 -17.72 -15.54
C LEU A 99 2.38 -17.64 -14.85
N ALA A 100 1.64 -16.54 -15.05
CA ALA A 100 0.29 -16.39 -14.54
C ALA A 100 -0.66 -17.50 -15.05
N SER A 101 -0.55 -17.92 -16.31
CA SER A 101 -1.36 -19.00 -16.87
C SER A 101 -1.07 -20.39 -16.28
N ILE A 102 0.16 -20.62 -15.80
CA ILE A 102 0.59 -21.88 -15.18
C ILE A 102 0.24 -21.90 -13.68
N THR A 103 0.33 -20.76 -13.00
CA THR A 103 0.21 -20.66 -11.54
C THR A 103 -1.24 -20.79 -11.04
N PHE A 104 -2.25 -20.44 -11.83
CA PHE A 104 -3.65 -20.39 -11.38
C PHE A 104 -4.53 -21.53 -11.91
N GLY A 105 -4.10 -22.78 -11.69
CA GLY A 105 -4.95 -23.98 -11.84
C GLY A 105 -5.95 -24.15 -10.68
N LYS A 106 -7.10 -24.79 -10.93
CA LYS A 106 -8.19 -25.01 -9.95
C LYS A 106 -7.69 -25.72 -8.68
N ALA A 107 -7.94 -25.11 -7.53
CA ALA A 107 -7.90 -25.77 -6.23
C ALA A 107 -9.30 -26.31 -5.88
N ASP A 108 -9.39 -27.58 -5.46
CA ASP A 108 -10.56 -28.13 -4.77
C ASP A 108 -10.21 -28.46 -3.31
N GLU A 109 -11.20 -28.91 -2.54
CA GLU A 109 -11.13 -29.16 -1.09
C GLU A 109 -10.08 -30.23 -0.69
N THR A 110 -9.52 -30.97 -1.66
CA THR A 110 -8.47 -31.97 -1.44
C THR A 110 -7.06 -31.37 -1.50
N SER A 111 -6.94 -30.10 -1.89
CA SER A 111 -5.65 -29.43 -2.06
C SER A 111 -4.98 -29.13 -0.71
N PRO A 112 -3.67 -29.47 -0.54
CA PRO A 112 -2.94 -29.24 0.71
C PRO A 112 -2.78 -27.75 1.08
N VAL A 113 -3.08 -26.82 0.15
CA VAL A 113 -3.07 -25.36 0.39
C VAL A 113 -4.43 -24.81 0.85
N PHE A 114 -5.50 -25.60 0.88
CA PHE A 114 -6.85 -25.13 1.25
C PHE A 114 -6.96 -24.66 2.71
N LYS A 115 -6.01 -25.04 3.58
CA LYS A 115 -5.99 -24.72 5.02
C LYS A 115 -4.82 -23.82 5.45
N THR A 116 -4.05 -23.29 4.52
CA THR A 116 -2.89 -22.46 4.85
C THR A 116 -3.31 -21.00 4.98
N ASP A 117 -3.23 -20.45 6.19
CA ASP A 117 -3.35 -19.01 6.44
C ASP A 117 -1.93 -18.44 6.71
N PRO A 118 -1.31 -17.79 5.73
CA PRO A 118 0.02 -17.21 5.89
C PRO A 118 0.02 -15.95 6.79
N GLY A 119 -1.14 -15.48 7.25
CA GLY A 119 -1.24 -14.32 8.14
C GLY A 119 -0.83 -13.00 7.48
N ARG A 120 -0.48 -12.03 8.33
CA ARG A 120 0.06 -10.72 7.93
C ARG A 120 1.42 -10.49 8.59
N ALA A 121 2.33 -9.87 7.84
CA ALA A 121 3.60 -9.44 8.39
C ALA A 121 3.35 -8.37 9.47
N PRO A 122 4.04 -8.39 10.61
CA PRO A 122 3.91 -7.34 11.62
C PRO A 122 4.20 -5.95 11.04
N LEU A 123 3.52 -4.91 11.55
CA LEU A 123 3.79 -3.53 11.14
C LEU A 123 5.24 -3.14 11.46
N SER A 124 5.77 -3.60 12.59
CA SER A 124 7.17 -3.41 12.98
C SER A 124 8.20 -3.95 11.98
N GLU A 125 7.84 -4.89 11.10
CA GLU A 125 8.73 -5.43 10.07
C GLU A 125 8.61 -4.71 8.71
N THR A 126 7.47 -4.07 8.46
CA THR A 126 7.14 -3.49 7.15
C THR A 126 7.06 -1.96 7.15
N VAL A 127 7.09 -1.33 8.32
CA VAL A 127 6.97 0.11 8.52
C VAL A 127 8.16 0.66 9.29
N THR A 128 8.79 1.70 8.75
CA THR A 128 9.81 2.50 9.44
C THR A 128 9.26 3.91 9.70
N VAL A 129 9.33 4.36 10.95
CA VAL A 129 8.78 5.66 11.38
C VAL A 129 9.90 6.69 11.58
N HIS A 130 9.69 7.89 11.06
CA HIS A 130 10.63 9.01 11.10
C HIS A 130 9.93 10.25 11.65
N GLY A 131 10.24 10.66 12.89
CA GLY A 131 9.77 11.92 13.46
C GLY A 131 8.27 11.97 13.81
N ILE A 132 7.67 10.82 14.16
CA ILE A 132 6.30 10.72 14.69
C ILE A 132 6.38 10.11 16.10
N ASP A 133 6.28 10.95 17.12
CA ASP A 133 6.35 10.51 18.51
C ASP A 133 5.07 9.76 18.92
N GLY A 134 5.22 8.70 19.72
CA GLY A 134 4.09 7.97 20.31
C GLY A 134 3.37 6.99 19.38
N LEU A 135 3.82 6.81 18.14
CA LEU A 135 3.30 5.78 17.25
C LEU A 135 3.87 4.40 17.63
N SER A 136 2.99 3.47 18.01
CA SER A 136 3.33 2.06 18.26
C SER A 136 3.11 1.27 16.96
N LEU A 137 4.01 0.34 16.64
CA LEU A 137 3.88 -0.57 15.49
C LEU A 137 3.70 -2.03 15.95
N ALA A 138 2.87 -2.22 16.98
CA ALA A 138 2.64 -3.53 17.60
C ALA A 138 2.12 -4.58 16.61
#